data_AF-A0A846F4N1-F1
#
_entry.id   AF-A0A846F4N1-F1
#
_cell.length_a   1.000
_cell.length_b   1.000
_cell.length_c   1.000
_cell.angle_alpha   90.00
_cell.angle_beta   90.00
_cell.angle_gamma   90.00
#
_symmetry.space_group_name_H-M   'P 1'
#
loop_
_entity.id
_entity.type
_entity.pdbx_description
1 polymer ?
#
loop_
_entity_poly.entity_id
_entity_poly.type
_entity_poly.pdbx_seq_one_letter_code
_entity_poly.pdbx_strand_id
1 'polypeptide(L)'
;MAVDGENDFEATVNQLPNSVWESYKFYHKAEEGNWGKAYRLRITIEGQDTLVIRTTTDGADGWLEVFDTQGNNLASARTNYNAIAWRSMFQIRQYFLTGNRYLPELR
;
A
#
# COMPACT_ATOMS: atom_id res chain seq x y z
N MET A 1 36.96 1.85 17.76
CA MET A 1 35.70 1.27 18.26
C MET A 1 34.66 2.37 18.19
N ALA A 2 33.92 2.42 17.08
CA ALA A 2 32.68 3.17 16.95
C ALA A 2 31.65 2.12 16.50
N VAL A 3 30.51 2.10 17.19
CA VAL A 3 29.48 1.08 17.06
C VAL A 3 28.59 1.48 15.88
N ASP A 4 28.60 0.68 14.81
CA ASP A 4 27.66 0.77 13.68
C ASP A 4 26.24 0.47 14.19
N GLY A 5 25.56 1.49 14.70
CA GLY A 5 24.18 1.40 15.22
C GLY A 5 23.10 1.78 14.21
N GLU A 6 23.47 2.16 12.98
CA GLU A 6 22.51 2.62 11.96
C GLU A 6 22.18 1.57 10.89
N ASN A 7 22.90 0.43 10.85
CA ASN A 7 22.72 -0.60 9.81
C ASN A 7 21.75 -1.75 10.17
N ASP A 8 21.26 -1.81 11.41
CA ASP A 8 20.40 -2.93 11.84
C ASP A 8 18.91 -2.76 11.49
N PHE A 9 18.47 -1.56 11.09
CA PHE A 9 17.10 -1.33 10.61
C PHE A 9 16.89 -1.86 9.18
N GLU A 10 17.94 -1.93 8.36
CA GLU A 10 17.86 -2.48 7.01
C GLU A 10 18.00 -4.02 6.97
N ALA A 11 18.68 -4.60 7.96
CA ALA A 11 19.03 -6.02 7.97
C ALA A 11 17.98 -6.96 8.60
N THR A 12 16.88 -6.44 9.17
CA THR A 12 15.77 -7.25 9.70
C THR A 12 14.43 -6.97 9.03
N VAL A 13 14.44 -6.46 7.80
CA VAL A 13 13.31 -6.69 6.89
C VAL A 13 13.43 -8.13 6.40
N ASN A 14 12.83 -9.08 7.12
CA ASN A 14 12.40 -10.35 6.52
C ASN A 14 11.80 -10.00 5.15
N GLN A 15 12.47 -10.38 4.07
CA GLN A 15 12.16 -9.91 2.71
C GLN A 15 10.65 -10.02 2.49
N LEU A 16 10.01 -8.88 2.22
CA LEU A 16 8.59 -8.87 1.93
C LEU A 16 8.33 -9.84 0.76
N PRO A 17 7.21 -10.59 0.78
CA PRO A 17 6.84 -11.41 -0.36
C PRO A 17 6.84 -10.59 -1.65
N ASN A 18 7.25 -11.21 -2.76
CA ASN A 18 7.40 -10.52 -4.05
C ASN A 18 6.14 -9.73 -4.45
N SER A 19 4.96 -10.28 -4.22
CA SER A 19 3.68 -9.62 -4.51
C SER A 19 3.47 -8.30 -3.74
N VAL A 20 3.90 -8.25 -2.48
CA VAL A 20 3.86 -7.04 -1.64
C VAL A 20 4.85 -6.01 -2.18
N TRP A 21 6.04 -6.46 -2.58
CA TRP A 21 7.04 -5.59 -3.19
C TRP A 21 6.60 -5.04 -4.56
N GLU A 22 5.96 -5.86 -5.38
CA GLU A 22 5.35 -5.45 -6.64
C GLU A 22 4.23 -4.43 -6.45
N SER A 23 3.41 -4.62 -5.41
CA SER A 23 2.39 -3.65 -5.02
C SER A 23 3.02 -2.31 -4.61
N TYR A 24 4.04 -2.33 -3.75
CA TYR A 24 4.76 -1.12 -3.38
C TYR A 24 5.33 -0.38 -4.60
N LYS A 25 6.09 -1.07 -5.46
CA LYS A 25 6.65 -0.48 -6.69
C LYS A 25 5.57 0.08 -7.61
N PHE A 26 4.41 -0.58 -7.68
CA PHE A 26 3.29 -0.09 -8.48
C PHE A 26 2.81 1.29 -8.02
N TYR A 27 2.66 1.49 -6.70
CA TYR A 27 2.19 2.75 -6.14
C TYR A 27 3.28 3.79 -5.90
N HIS A 28 4.54 3.39 -5.81
CA HIS A 28 5.70 4.29 -5.70
C HIS A 28 5.78 5.28 -6.88
N LYS A 29 5.11 4.96 -8.00
CA LYS A 29 4.86 5.91 -9.10
C LYS A 29 4.24 7.24 -8.67
N ALA A 30 3.47 7.26 -7.57
CA ALA A 30 2.92 8.49 -7.01
C ALA A 30 4.02 9.39 -6.40
N GLU A 31 5.03 8.78 -5.77
CA GLU A 31 6.20 9.47 -5.25
C GLU A 31 7.11 9.92 -6.39
N GLU A 32 7.39 9.03 -7.36
CA GLU A 32 8.18 9.35 -8.56
C GLU A 32 7.55 10.51 -9.36
N GLY A 33 6.22 10.55 -9.41
CA GLY A 33 5.46 11.63 -10.05
C GLY A 33 5.30 12.88 -9.19
N ASN A 34 5.75 12.87 -7.93
CA ASN A 34 5.61 13.97 -6.97
C ASN A 34 4.15 14.46 -6.81
N TRP A 35 3.21 13.53 -6.65
CA TRP A 35 1.80 13.83 -6.37
C TRP A 35 1.21 12.98 -5.25
N GLY A 36 2.05 12.25 -4.52
CA GLY A 36 1.63 11.40 -3.42
C GLY A 36 2.76 10.66 -2.73
N LYS A 37 2.38 9.76 -1.82
CA LYS A 37 3.26 8.91 -1.01
C LYS A 37 2.77 7.47 -0.98
N ALA A 38 3.70 6.53 -0.92
CA ALA A 38 3.48 5.11 -0.81
C ALA A 38 4.16 4.57 0.46
N TYR A 39 3.39 3.87 1.28
CA TYR A 39 3.81 3.36 2.57
C TYR A 39 3.78 1.84 2.56
N ARG A 40 4.79 1.23 3.18
CA ARG A 40 4.84 -0.20 3.51
C ARG A 40 4.63 -0.33 5.00
N LEU A 41 3.54 -0.98 5.39
CA LEU A 41 3.16 -1.14 6.79
C LEU A 41 3.06 -2.62 7.11
N ARG A 42 3.41 -2.96 8.35
CA ARG A 42 3.10 -4.25 8.97
C ARG A 42 2.23 -3.94 10.18
N ILE A 43 1.04 -4.50 10.23
CA ILE A 43 0.09 -4.31 11.33
C ILE A 43 -0.36 -5.69 11.83
N THR A 44 -0.62 -5.80 13.13
CA THR A 44 -1.14 -7.04 13.72
C THR A 44 -2.66 -6.90 13.92
N ILE A 45 -3.44 -7.76 13.26
CA ILE A 45 -4.90 -7.81 13.36
C ILE A 45 -5.26 -9.15 14.00
N GLU A 46 -5.95 -9.12 15.14
CA GLU A 46 -6.38 -10.35 15.86
C GLU A 46 -5.21 -11.34 16.12
N GLY A 47 -4.02 -10.81 16.41
CA GLY A 47 -2.82 -11.62 16.66
C GLY A 47 -2.13 -12.15 15.39
N GLN A 48 -2.61 -11.78 14.20
CA GLN A 48 -1.99 -12.14 12.92
C GLN A 48 -1.34 -10.93 12.26
N ASP A 49 -0.07 -11.08 11.90
CA ASP A 49 0.63 -10.08 11.10
C ASP A 49 -0.01 -9.96 9.71
N THR A 50 -0.25 -8.73 9.30
CA THR A 50 -0.82 -8.34 8.02
C THR A 50 0.10 -7.29 7.39
N LEU A 51 0.39 -7.47 6.12
CA LEU A 51 1.21 -6.56 5.33
C LEU A 51 0.29 -5.62 4.55
N VAL A 52 0.59 -4.33 4.57
CA VAL A 52 -0.28 -3.32 3.96
C VAL A 52 0.55 -2.37 3.11
N ILE A 53 0.11 -2.19 1.87
CA ILE A 53 0.55 -1.08 1.01
C ILE A 53 -0.53 -0.01 1.05
N ARG A 54 -0.14 1.18 1.50
CA ARG A 54 -1.03 2.35 1.57
C ARG A 54 -0.47 3.45 0.69
N THR A 55 -1.33 4.06 -0.11
CA THR A 55 -0.96 5.18 -0.97
C THR A 55 -1.88 6.34 -0.70
N THR A 56 -1.35 7.55 -0.63
CA THR A 56 -2.10 8.80 -0.50
C THR A 56 -1.64 9.78 -1.56
N THR A 57 -2.54 10.56 -2.13
CA THR A 57 -2.16 11.69 -2.99
C THR A 57 -2.07 12.99 -2.18
N ASP A 58 -1.56 14.04 -2.80
CA ASP A 58 -1.63 15.40 -2.26
C ASP A 58 -3.07 15.93 -2.17
N GLY A 59 -4.00 15.28 -2.90
CA GLY A 59 -5.43 15.45 -2.72
C GLY A 59 -5.97 14.55 -1.60
N ALA A 60 -7.20 14.08 -1.77
CA ALA A 60 -7.87 13.22 -0.80
C ALA A 60 -7.93 11.74 -1.21
N ASP A 61 -7.45 11.44 -2.41
CA ASP A 61 -7.45 10.08 -2.93
C ASP A 61 -6.38 9.23 -2.24
N GLY A 62 -6.69 7.96 -2.11
CA GLY A 62 -5.70 6.98 -1.71
C GLY A 62 -6.08 5.57 -2.12
N TRP A 63 -5.12 4.67 -2.01
CA TRP A 63 -5.27 3.26 -2.31
C TRP A 63 -4.73 2.42 -1.17
N LEU A 64 -5.26 1.22 -1.04
CA LEU A 64 -4.91 0.27 0.00
C LEU A 64 -4.86 -1.12 -0.64
N GLU A 65 -3.80 -1.86 -0.41
CA GLU A 65 -3.72 -3.30 -0.69
C GLU A 65 -3.24 -4.01 0.58
N VAL A 66 -3.98 -5.03 1.00
CA VAL A 66 -3.78 -5.78 2.24
C VAL A 66 -3.41 -7.20 1.87
N PHE A 67 -2.37 -7.72 2.52
CA PHE A 67 -1.81 -9.04 2.26
C PHE A 67 -1.59 -9.80 3.57
N ASP A 68 -1.65 -11.12 3.51
CA ASP A 68 -1.10 -11.95 4.58
C ASP A 68 0.44 -11.93 4.55
N THR A 69 1.08 -12.61 5.50
CA THR A 69 2.54 -12.73 5.58
C THR A 69 3.16 -13.55 4.46
N GLN A 70 2.37 -14.31 3.70
CA GLN A 70 2.80 -15.08 2.54
C GLN A 70 2.71 -14.25 1.24
N GLY A 71 2.07 -13.08 1.29
CA GLY A 71 1.90 -12.19 0.15
C GLY A 71 0.63 -12.45 -0.66
N ASN A 72 -0.32 -13.22 -0.13
CA ASN A 72 -1.62 -13.36 -0.78
C ASN A 72 -2.44 -12.10 -0.55
N ASN A 73 -3.02 -11.51 -1.60
CA ASN A 73 -3.89 -10.35 -1.46
C ASN A 73 -5.19 -10.77 -0.74
N LEU A 74 -5.43 -10.19 0.42
CA LEU A 74 -6.63 -10.40 1.22
C LEU A 74 -7.72 -9.39 0.84
N ALA A 75 -7.33 -8.14 0.57
CA ALA A 75 -8.26 -7.08 0.24
C ALA A 75 -7.57 -5.94 -0.50
N SER A 76 -8.35 -5.16 -1.26
CA SER A 76 -7.88 -3.93 -1.89
C SER A 76 -8.99 -2.87 -1.87
N ALA A 77 -8.62 -1.60 -1.68
CA ALA A 77 -9.56 -0.49 -1.67
C ALA A 77 -9.01 0.78 -2.31
N ARG A 78 -9.93 1.62 -2.78
CA ARG A 78 -9.70 3.06 -2.98
C ARG A 78 -10.36 3.81 -1.83
N THR A 79 -9.70 4.86 -1.37
CA THR A 79 -10.19 5.77 -0.34
C THR A 79 -10.33 7.17 -0.91
N ASN A 80 -11.33 7.92 -0.46
CA ASN A 80 -11.44 9.36 -0.70
C ASN A 80 -12.01 10.03 0.54
N TYR A 81 -11.29 10.97 1.16
CA TYR A 81 -11.67 11.64 2.43
C TYR A 81 -12.16 10.66 3.51
N ASN A 82 -13.49 10.51 3.63
CA ASN A 82 -14.20 9.71 4.62
C ASN A 82 -14.82 8.43 4.05
N ALA A 83 -14.56 8.12 2.78
CA ALA A 83 -15.16 7.01 2.06
C ALA A 83 -14.11 5.94 1.68
N ILE A 84 -14.54 4.69 1.69
CA ILE A 84 -13.74 3.53 1.29
C ILE A 84 -14.56 2.63 0.36
N ALA A 85 -13.94 2.21 -0.73
CA ALA A 85 -14.56 1.33 -1.70
C ALA A 85 -13.66 0.13 -1.99
N TRP A 86 -14.08 -1.02 -1.50
CA TRP A 86 -13.39 -2.30 -1.64
C TRP A 86 -13.68 -2.95 -2.98
N ARG A 87 -12.65 -3.43 -3.69
CA ARG A 87 -12.75 -4.17 -4.96
C ARG A 87 -11.60 -5.15 -5.11
N SER A 88 -11.60 -5.90 -6.20
CA SER A 88 -10.43 -6.68 -6.59
C SER A 88 -9.20 -5.78 -6.79
N MET A 89 -8.01 -6.29 -6.49
CA MET A 89 -6.74 -5.60 -6.71
C MET A 89 -6.61 -5.06 -8.13
N PHE A 90 -7.03 -5.84 -9.14
CA PHE A 90 -7.03 -5.41 -10.54
C PHE A 90 -7.85 -4.12 -10.75
N GLN A 91 -9.09 -4.07 -10.26
CA GLN A 91 -9.94 -2.89 -10.41
C GLN A 91 -9.36 -1.68 -9.66
N ILE A 92 -8.85 -1.89 -8.44
CA ILE A 92 -8.21 -0.82 -7.64
C ILE A 92 -7.02 -0.20 -8.38
N ARG A 93 -6.16 -1.04 -8.98
CA ARG A 93 -5.03 -0.59 -9.79
C ARG A 93 -5.46 0.12 -11.08
N GLN A 94 -6.55 -0.30 -11.72
CA GLN A 94 -7.11 0.43 -12.86
C GLN A 94 -7.56 1.85 -12.49
N TYR A 95 -8.14 2.04 -11.30
CA TYR A 95 -8.49 3.39 -10.82
C TYR A 95 -7.27 4.27 -10.57
N PHE A 96 -6.18 3.68 -10.06
CA PHE A 96 -4.91 4.39 -9.89
C PHE A 96 -4.34 4.88 -11.22
N LEU A 97 -4.33 4.02 -12.24
CA LEU A 97 -3.73 4.35 -13.55
C LEU A 97 -4.55 5.33 -14.38
N THR A 98 -5.88 5.23 -14.31
CA THR A 98 -6.77 5.98 -15.21
C THR A 98 -7.28 7.28 -14.61
N GLY A 99 -7.15 7.46 -13.28
CA GLY A 99 -7.74 8.60 -12.56
C GLY A 99 -9.26 8.71 -12.67
N ASN A 100 -9.93 7.75 -13.31
CA ASN A 100 -11.29 7.92 -13.85
C ASN A 100 -12.34 7.18 -13.01
N ARG A 101 -13.48 7.87 -12.82
CA ARG A 101 -14.70 7.49 -12.05
C ARG A 101 -14.49 7.20 -10.56
N TYR A 102 -15.12 8.04 -9.73
CA TYR A 102 -15.46 7.66 -8.37
C TYR A 102 -16.42 6.47 -8.39
N LEU A 103 -16.03 5.41 -7.69
CA LEU A 103 -16.92 4.33 -7.31
C LEU A 103 -18.16 4.93 -6.61
N PRO A 104 -19.36 4.36 -6.78
CA PRO A 104 -20.56 4.87 -6.13
C PRO A 104 -20.40 5.08 -4.62
N GLU A 105 -19.61 4.23 -3.96
CA GLU A 105 -19.29 4.30 -2.54
C GLU A 105 -18.34 5.46 -2.16
N LEU A 106 -17.75 6.15 -3.14
CA LEU A 106 -16.86 7.30 -2.96
C LEU A 106 -17.52 8.63 -3.40
N ARG A 107 -18.85 8.65 -3.53
CA ARG A 107 -19.64 9.84 -3.89
C ARG A 107 -20.32 10.46 -2.68
#